data_AF-J3GU73-F1
#
_entry.id   AF-J3GU73-F1
#
_cell.length_a   1.000
_cell.length_b   1.000
_cell.length_c   1.000
_cell.angle_alpha   90.00
_cell.angle_beta   90.00
_cell.angle_gamma   90.00
#
_symmetry.space_group_name_H-M   'P 1'
#
loop_
_entity.id
_entity.type
_entity.pdbx_description
1 polymer ?
#
loop_
_entity_poly.entity_id
_entity_poly.type
_entity_poly.pdbx_seq_one_letter_code
_entity_poly.pdbx_strand_id
1 'polypeptide(L)' 'MDRYMTMTGIDCTIASLLIDAEVPLDVLHETAAYRIRTAMPLLECFAADVGVYSKQARV' A
#
# COMPACT_ATOMS: atom_id res chain seq x y z
N MET A 1 21.49 9.70 -8.11
CA MET A 1 20.11 9.21 -8.28
C MET A 1 20.08 7.69 -8.22
N ASP A 2 20.78 7.09 -7.24
CA ASP A 2 20.96 5.62 -7.15
C ASP A 2 20.31 5.01 -5.89
N ARG A 3 19.86 5.87 -4.97
CA ARG A 3 19.27 5.49 -3.68
C ARG A 3 17.81 5.03 -3.76
N TYR A 4 17.03 5.63 -4.67
CA TYR A 4 15.61 5.34 -4.80
C TYR A 4 15.37 4.41 -5.99
N MET A 5 14.86 3.22 -5.69
CA MET A 5 14.39 2.27 -6.70
C MET A 5 12.92 2.56 -7.03
N THR A 6 12.60 2.60 -8.32
CA THR A 6 11.21 2.70 -8.76
C THR A 6 10.55 1.32 -8.71
N MET A 7 9.31 1.28 -8.26
CA MET A 7 8.47 0.08 -8.31
C MET A 7 7.23 0.39 -9.14
N THR A 8 6.98 -0.44 -10.15
CA THR A 8 5.78 -0.42 -10.97
C THR A 8 4.71 -1.30 -10.33
N GLY A 9 3.44 -0.91 -10.46
CA GLY A 9 2.33 -1.78 -10.09
C GLY A 9 2.21 -2.99 -11.03
N ILE A 10 1.47 -4.03 -10.61
CA ILE A 10 1.26 -5.26 -11.40
C ILE A 10 0.76 -4.94 -12.82
N ASP A 11 -0.16 -3.98 -12.94
CA ASP A 11 -0.75 -3.57 -14.22
C ASP A 11 -0.40 -2.13 -14.61
N CYS A 12 0.64 -1.53 -14.01
CA CYS A 12 0.98 -0.13 -14.23
C CYS A 12 2.36 0.00 -14.89
N THR A 13 2.43 0.64 -16.06
CA THR A 13 3.70 0.92 -16.76
C THR A 13 4.45 2.13 -16.21
N ILE A 14 3.77 2.98 -15.43
CA ILE A 14 4.35 4.14 -14.76
C ILE A 14 4.74 3.74 -13.34
N ALA A 15 5.93 4.16 -12.89
CA ALA A 15 6.37 3.96 -11.52
C ALA A 15 5.35 4.56 -10.53
N SER A 16 4.76 3.72 -9.70
CA SER A 16 3.72 4.11 -8.74
C SER A 16 4.28 4.30 -7.33
N LEU A 17 5.48 3.78 -7.06
CA LEU A 17 6.12 3.89 -5.76
C LEU A 17 7.64 4.05 -5.90
N LEU A 18 8.23 4.86 -5.01
CA LEU A 18 9.67 4.92 -4.79
C LEU A 18 10.03 4.19 -3.50
N ILE A 19 11.03 3.33 -3.60
CA ILE A 19 11.61 2.56 -2.49
C ILE A 19 12.99 3.12 -2.23
N ASP A 20 13.28 3.50 -0.98
CA ASP A 20 14.64 3.84 -0.56
C ASP A 20 15.42 2.54 -0.37
N ALA A 21 16.23 2.15 -1.35
CA ALA A 21 16.93 0.87 -1.37
C ALA A 21 18.15 0.82 -0.45
N GLU A 22 18.58 1.97 0.08
CA GLU A 22 19.70 2.07 1.01
C GLU A 22 19.28 1.91 2.47
N VAL A 23 17.98 1.86 2.77
CA VAL A 23 17.50 1.71 4.16
C VAL A 23 17.49 0.23 4.58
N PRO A 24 17.69 -0.03 5.88
CA PRO A 24 17.55 -1.38 6.44
C PRO A 24 16.18 -2.01 6.16
N LEU A 25 16.15 -3.33 5.95
CA LEU A 25 14.93 -4.07 5.57
C LEU A 25 13.78 -3.93 6.58
N ASP A 26 14.10 -3.85 7.87
CA ASP A 26 13.14 -3.61 8.95
C ASP A 26 12.43 -2.25 8.80
N VAL A 27 13.17 -1.21 8.41
CA VAL A 27 12.61 0.12 8.13
C VAL A 27 11.71 0.08 6.89
N LEU A 28 12.07 -0.69 5.86
CA LEU A 28 11.21 -0.92 4.70
C LEU A 28 9.90 -1.62 5.09
N HIS A 29 9.98 -2.67 5.90
CA HIS A 29 8.81 -3.42 6.34
C HIS A 29 7.86 -2.57 7.19
N GLU A 30 8.38 -1.80 8.14
CA GLU A 30 7.53 -0.90 8.93
C GLU A 30 6.91 0.20 8.08
N THR A 31 7.66 0.74 7.12
CA THR A 31 7.14 1.74 6.17
C THR A 31 6.01 1.15 5.32
N ALA A 32 6.16 -0.08 4.82
CA ALA A 32 5.13 -0.77 4.05
C ALA A 32 3.89 -1.06 4.90
N ALA A 33 4.08 -1.60 6.12
CA ALA A 33 2.99 -1.91 7.03
C ALA A 33 2.23 -0.65 7.47
N TYR A 34 2.95 0.45 7.74
CA TYR A 34 2.34 1.75 8.00
C TYR A 34 1.46 2.21 6.84
N ARG A 35 1.97 2.20 5.60
CA ARG A 35 1.21 2.63 4.41
C ARG A 35 -0.05 1.79 4.20
N ILE A 36 0.05 0.47 4.31
CA ILE A 36 -1.11 -0.42 4.22
C ILE A 36 -2.14 -0.05 5.30
N ARG A 37 -1.70 0.07 6.55
CA ARG A 37 -2.57 0.45 7.68
C ARG A 37 -3.24 1.81 7.47
N THR A 38 -2.55 2.79 6.88
CA THR A 38 -3.14 4.10 6.59
C THR A 38 -4.11 4.08 5.42
N ALA A 39 -3.91 3.19 4.43
CA ALA A 39 -4.80 3.09 3.28
C ALA A 39 -6.09 2.32 3.62
N MET A 40 -6.03 1.37 4.56
CA MET A 40 -7.18 0.53 4.93
C MET A 40 -8.44 1.34 5.33
N PRO A 41 -8.38 2.34 6.23
CA PRO A 41 -9.57 3.13 6.59
C PRO A 41 -10.23 3.80 5.38
N LEU A 42 -9.44 4.32 4.44
CA LEU A 42 -9.98 4.93 3.22
C LEU A 42 -10.67 3.89 2.34
N LEU A 43 -10.07 2.71 2.19
CA LEU A 43 -10.68 1.60 1.46
C LEU A 43 -11.96 1.10 2.14
N GLU A 44 -12.02 1.08 3.47
CA GLU A 44 -13.22 0.75 4.24
C GLU A 44 -14.33 1.79 4.02
N CYS A 45 -13.98 3.09 3.98
CA CYS A 45 -14.94 4.14 3.63
C CYS A 45 -15.49 3.95 2.22
N PHE A 46 -14.64 3.66 1.22
CA PHE A 46 -15.11 3.40 -0.15
C PHE A 46 -15.94 2.12 -0.25
N ALA A 47 -15.53 1.05 0.43
CA ALA A 47 -16.28 -0.20 0.49
C ALA A 47 -17.68 0.01 1.09
N ALA A 48 -17.78 0.85 2.13
CA ALA A 48 -19.05 1.20 2.74
C ALA A 48 -19.95 2.04 1.81
N ASP A 49 -19.37 2.99 1.08
CA ASP A 49 -20.11 3.82 0.11
C ASP A 49 -20.62 3.02 -1.09
N VAL A 50 -19.77 2.16 -1.65
CA VAL A 50 -20.08 1.34 -2.84
C VAL A 50 -20.87 0.07 -2.46
N GLY A 51 -21.08 -0.20 -1.18
CA GLY A 51 -21.78 -1.41 -0.69
C GLY A 51 -21.00 -2.71 -0.88
N VAL A 52 -19.69 -2.63 -1.08
CA VAL A 52 -18.80 -3.79 -1.28
C VAL A 52 -18.29 -4.27 0.08
N TYR A 53 -19.14 -4.99 0.80
CA TYR A 53 -18.73 -5.60 2.07
C TYR A 53 -18.24 -7.03 1.87
N SER A 54 -17.20 -7.40 2.61
CA SER A 54 -16.83 -8.80 2.80
C SER A 54 -17.97 -9.55 3.48
N LYS A 55 -18.40 -10.70 2.92
CA LYS A 55 -19.41 -11.58 3.56
C LYS A 55 -18.93 -12.14 4.92
N GLN A 56 -17.64 -12.07 5.23
CA GLN A 56 -17.08 -12.48 6.51
C GLN A 56 -17.13 -11.39 7.61
N ALA A 57 -17.55 -10.15 7.32
CA ALA A 57 -17.57 -9.05 8.29
C ALA A 57 -18.83 -8.99 9.18
N ARG A 58 -19.67 -10.05 9.20
CA ARG A 58 -20.75 -10.20 10.19
C ARG A 58 -20.21 -10.98 11.39
N VAL A 59 -19.86 -10.25 12.44
CA VAL A 59 -19.76 -10.76 13.82
C VAL A 59 -20.93 -10.20 14.60
#